data_AF-A0AAJ2JWI2-F1
#
_entry.id   AF-A0AAJ2JWI2-F1
#
_cell.length_a   1.000
_cell.length_b   1.000
_cell.length_c   1.000
_cell.angle_alpha   90.00
_cell.angle_beta   90.00
_cell.angle_gamma   90.00
#
_symmetry.space_group_name_H-M   'P 1'
#
loop_
_entity.id
_entity.type
_entity.pdbx_description
1 polymer ?
#
loop_
_entity_poly.entity_id
_entity_poly.type
_entity_poly.pdbx_seq_one_letter_code
_entity_poly.pdbx_strand_id
1 'polypeptide(L)'
;MQEWLASHPFVSYALIYLLIVYVFNKVFRVQKLPILKEVLIYLLMGLGAFVLLIFQIDKLPIIQCLFVAVALMFMVRIRYFMEARRKKATDSKN
;
A
#
# COMPACT_ATOMS: atom_id res chain seq x y z
N MET A 1 22.38 -3.39 4.26
CA MET A 1 21.16 -2.57 4.51
C MET A 1 19.96 -3.40 4.96
N GLN A 2 19.75 -4.63 4.46
CA GLN A 2 18.68 -5.52 4.91
C GLN A 2 18.86 -6.05 6.35
N GLU A 3 20.09 -6.33 6.75
CA GLU A 3 20.40 -6.89 8.08
C GLU A 3 20.17 -5.91 9.25
N TRP A 4 20.29 -4.60 9.02
CA TRP A 4 19.98 -3.59 10.04
C TRP A 4 18.47 -3.45 10.28
N LEU A 5 17.64 -3.66 9.24
CA LEU A 5 16.19 -3.73 9.37
C LEU A 5 15.73 -5.04 10.01
N ALA A 6 16.49 -6.13 9.82
CA ALA A 6 16.26 -7.40 10.50
C ALA A 6 16.63 -7.36 11.99
N SER A 7 17.57 -6.48 12.39
CA SER A 7 17.99 -6.37 13.80
C SER A 7 16.98 -5.63 14.69
N HIS A 8 16.09 -4.82 14.11
CA HIS A 8 15.03 -4.09 14.83
C HIS A 8 13.63 -4.53 14.34
N PRO A 9 13.16 -5.74 14.72
CA PRO A 9 11.88 -6.29 14.28
C PRO A 9 10.67 -5.40 14.59
N PHE A 10 10.72 -4.60 15.66
CA PHE A 10 9.68 -3.63 15.98
C PHE A 10 9.56 -2.47 14.97
N VAL A 11 10.69 -1.95 14.50
CA VAL A 11 10.70 -0.84 13.51
C VAL A 11 10.21 -1.33 12.16
N SER A 12 10.67 -2.51 11.77
CA SER A 12 10.21 -3.18 10.56
C SER A 12 8.70 -3.50 10.61
N TYR A 13 8.19 -3.98 11.74
CA TYR A 13 6.76 -4.20 11.94
C TYR A 13 5.95 -2.91 11.74
N ALA A 14 6.35 -1.83 12.43
CA ALA A 14 5.65 -0.56 12.34
C ALA A 14 5.65 -0.04 10.90
N LEU A 15 6.77 -0.15 10.19
CA LEU A 15 6.91 0.35 8.82
C LEU A 15 6.12 -0.50 7.80
N ILE A 16 6.15 -1.83 7.93
CA ILE A 16 5.34 -2.75 7.12
C ILE A 16 3.86 -2.50 7.36
N TYR A 17 3.45 -2.41 8.62
CA TYR A 17 2.06 -2.14 8.99
C TYR A 17 1.59 -0.80 8.41
N LEU A 18 2.38 0.26 8.54
CA LEU A 18 2.07 1.58 8.01
C LEU A 18 2.01 1.60 6.47
N LEU A 19 2.95 0.91 5.80
CA LEU A 19 2.94 0.75 4.35
C LEU A 19 1.72 -0.04 3.86
N ILE A 20 1.37 -1.14 4.51
CA ILE A 20 0.18 -1.93 4.19
C ILE A 20 -1.08 -1.11 4.40
N VAL A 21 -1.18 -0.39 5.53
CA VAL A 21 -2.28 0.54 5.80
C VAL A 21 -2.39 1.61 4.73
N TYR A 22 -1.27 2.20 4.34
CA TYR A 22 -1.22 3.19 3.29
C TYR A 22 -1.66 2.63 1.94
N VAL A 23 -1.09 1.50 1.52
CA VAL A 23 -1.45 0.79 0.28
C VAL A 23 -2.95 0.48 0.31
N PHE A 24 -3.47 -0.10 1.38
CA PHE A 24 -4.88 -0.45 1.44
C PHE A 24 -5.79 0.77 1.34
N ASN A 25 -5.49 1.83 2.10
CA ASN A 25 -6.25 3.08 2.08
C ASN A 25 -6.16 3.80 0.71
N LYS A 26 -5.08 3.63 -0.06
CA LYS A 26 -4.93 4.28 -1.37
C LYS A 26 -5.34 3.46 -2.58
N VAL A 27 -5.17 2.14 -2.51
CA VAL A 27 -5.35 1.17 -3.59
C VAL A 27 -6.70 0.49 -3.49
N PHE A 28 -6.96 -0.11 -2.33
CA PHE A 28 -8.13 -0.96 -2.11
C PHE A 28 -9.33 -0.17 -1.63
N ARG A 29 -9.14 1.04 -1.10
CA ARG A 29 -10.23 1.97 -0.79
C ARG A 29 -10.78 2.61 -2.06
N VAL A 30 -11.40 1.78 -2.89
CA VAL A 30 -12.09 2.19 -4.12
C VAL A 30 -13.49 2.73 -3.81
N GLN A 31 -14.07 2.38 -2.66
CA GLN A 31 -15.44 2.74 -2.25
C GLN A 31 -15.52 3.09 -0.75
N LYS A 32 -16.47 3.97 -0.37
CA LYS A 32 -16.76 4.29 1.04
C LYS A 32 -17.42 3.08 1.69
N LEU A 33 -16.67 2.30 2.46
CA LEU A 33 -17.21 1.20 3.25
C LEU A 33 -17.84 1.72 4.55
N PRO A 34 -18.91 1.09 5.07
CA PRO A 34 -19.45 1.39 6.38
C PRO A 34 -18.41 1.08 7.47
N ILE A 35 -18.39 1.92 8.52
CA ILE A 35 -17.37 1.96 9.58
C ILE A 35 -17.11 0.57 10.21
N LEU A 36 -18.15 -0.25 10.33
CA LEU A 36 -18.04 -1.60 10.89
C LEU A 36 -17.17 -2.54 10.03
N LYS A 37 -17.29 -2.45 8.70
CA LYS A 37 -16.47 -3.25 7.78
C LYS A 37 -15.03 -2.75 7.71
N GLU A 38 -14.83 -1.44 7.89
CA GLU A 38 -13.50 -0.82 7.94
C GLU A 38 -12.67 -1.41 9.11
N VAL A 39 -13.26 -1.53 10.30
CA VAL A 39 -12.58 -2.13 11.48
C VAL A 39 -12.19 -3.59 11.24
N LEU A 40 -13.07 -4.39 10.65
CA LEU A 40 -12.81 -5.81 10.36
C LEU A 40 -11.68 -6.00 9.35
N ILE A 41 -11.61 -5.13 8.34
CA ILE A 41 -10.53 -5.08 7.36
C ILE A 41 -9.20 -4.69 8.02
N TYR A 42 -9.19 -3.69 8.90
CA TYR A 42 -7.97 -3.29 9.63
C TYR A 42 -7.45 -4.42 10.53
N LEU A 43 -8.34 -5.19 11.16
CA LEU A 43 -7.97 -6.39 11.92
C LEU A 43 -7.34 -7.45 11.01
N LEU A 44 -7.95 -7.72 9.85
CA LEU A 44 -7.42 -8.68 8.88
C LEU A 44 -6.05 -8.23 8.32
N MET A 45 -5.86 -6.94 8.09
CA MET A 45 -4.56 -6.37 7.69
C MET A 45 -3.52 -6.47 8.80
N GLY A 46 -3.90 -6.30 10.07
CA GLY A 46 -3.00 -6.56 11.19
C GLY A 46 -2.52 -8.00 11.22
N LEU A 47 -3.43 -8.95 10.94
CA LEU A 47 -3.12 -10.37 10.80
C LEU A 47 -2.20 -10.64 9.59
N GLY A 48 -2.49 -10.04 8.42
CA GLY A 48 -1.63 -10.15 7.24
C GLY A 48 -0.24 -9.54 7.44
N ALA A 49 -0.14 -8.41 8.13
CA ALA A 49 1.13 -7.78 8.50
C ALA A 49 1.95 -8.65 9.45
N PHE A 50 1.29 -9.38 10.35
CA PHE A 50 1.94 -10.35 11.23
C PHE A 50 2.53 -11.54 10.44
N VAL A 51 1.79 -12.07 9.47
CA VAL A 51 2.31 -13.12 8.55
C VAL A 51 3.50 -12.60 7.74
N LEU A 52 3.43 -11.37 7.24
CA LEU A 52 4.53 -10.74 6.48
C LEU A 52 5.77 -10.47 7.35
N LEU A 53 5.59 -10.22 8.66
CA LEU A 53 6.70 -10.12 9.61
C LEU A 53 7.41 -11.46 9.79
N ILE A 54 6.65 -12.57 9.86
CA ILE A 54 7.24 -13.92 9.92
C ILE A 54 8.10 -14.18 8.67
N PHE A 55 7.59 -13.84 7.47
CA PHE A 55 8.38 -13.93 6.23
C PHE A 55 9.65 -13.06 6.24
N GLN A 56 9.66 -11.96 7.01
CA GLN A 56 10.84 -11.11 7.16
C GLN A 56 11.94 -11.79 7.99
N ILE A 57 11.57 -12.66 8.93
CA ILE A 57 12.49 -13.49 9.73
C ILE A 57 13.19 -14.52 8.82
N ASP A 58 12.50 -15.04 7.80
CA ASP A 58 13.03 -15.94 6.77
C ASP A 58 13.89 -15.23 5.69
N LYS A 59 14.38 -14.02 5.96
CA LYS A 59 15.25 -13.19 5.09
C LYS A 59 14.62 -12.65 3.80
N LEU A 60 13.29 -12.64 3.66
CA LEU A 60 12.66 -12.07 2.47
C LEU A 60 12.60 -10.53 2.52
N PRO A 61 12.92 -9.83 1.41
CA PRO A 61 12.92 -8.37 1.33
C PRO A 61 11.49 -7.79 1.20
N ILE A 62 10.64 -7.99 2.21
CA ILE A 62 9.23 -7.57 2.24
C ILE A 62 9.07 -6.05 2.07
N ILE A 63 9.92 -5.25 2.72
CA ILE A 63 9.89 -3.78 2.61
C ILE A 63 10.09 -3.34 1.16
N GLN A 64 10.99 -4.00 0.41
CA GLN A 64 11.21 -3.71 -1.00
C GLN A 64 10.00 -4.13 -1.85
N CYS A 65 9.40 -5.29 -1.56
CA CYS A 65 8.15 -5.70 -2.22
C CYS A 65 7.03 -4.67 -2.01
N LEU A 66 6.83 -4.20 -0.78
CA LEU A 66 5.82 -3.18 -0.48
C LEU A 66 6.14 -1.85 -1.14
N PHE A 67 7.42 -1.47 -1.18
CA PHE A 67 7.85 -0.26 -1.88
C PHE A 67 7.54 -0.32 -3.38
N VAL A 68 7.82 -1.45 -4.03
CA VAL A 68 7.46 -1.68 -5.44
C VAL A 68 5.95 -1.63 -5.64
N ALA A 69 5.17 -2.27 -4.75
CA ALA A 69 3.71 -2.21 -4.81
C ALA A 69 3.17 -0.77 -4.69
N VAL A 70 3.72 0.04 -3.79
CA VAL A 70 3.38 1.47 -3.67
C VAL A 70 3.75 2.24 -4.95
N ALA A 71 4.93 1.99 -5.51
CA ALA A 71 5.41 2.65 -6.72
C ALA A 71 4.49 2.36 -7.92
N LEU A 72 4.06 1.11 -8.10
CA LEU A 72 3.10 0.72 -9.14
C LEU A 72 1.78 1.48 -9.02
N MET A 73 1.30 1.66 -7.79
CA MET A 73 0.04 2.34 -7.51
C MET A 73 0.14 3.85 -7.74
N PHE A 74 1.29 4.43 -7.43
CA PHE A 74 1.60 5.81 -7.77
C PHE A 74 1.61 6.03 -9.29
N MET A 75 2.23 5.13 -10.05
CA MET A 75 2.26 5.15 -11.51
C MET A 75 0.85 5.10 -12.13
N VAL A 76 0.00 4.19 -11.65
CA VAL A 76 -1.40 4.06 -12.10
C VAL A 76 -2.17 5.35 -11.84
N ARG A 77 -1.98 5.98 -10.68
CA ARG A 77 -2.66 7.23 -10.34
C ARG A 77 -2.23 8.40 -11.21
N ILE A 78 -0.94 8.48 -11.56
CA ILE A 78 -0.42 9.47 -12.53
C ILE A 78 -1.09 9.27 -13.89
N ARG A 79 -1.18 8.02 -14.37
CA ARG A 79 -1.86 7.71 -15.63
C ARG A 79 -3.30 8.22 -15.65
N TYR A 80 -4.10 7.84 -14.64
CA TYR A 80 -5.49 8.30 -14.53
C TYR A 80 -5.60 9.83 -14.47
N PHE A 81 -4.68 10.50 -13.79
CA PHE A 81 -4.67 11.96 -13.71
C PHE A 81 -4.37 12.63 -15.05
N MET A 82 -3.44 12.08 -15.82
CA MET A 82 -3.09 12.57 -17.15
C MET A 82 -4.23 12.34 -18.16
N GLU A 83 -4.86 11.17 -18.13
CA GLU A 83 -6.01 10.84 -18.98
C GLU A 83 -7.21 11.77 -18.69
N ALA A 84 -7.49 12.03 -17.41
CA ALA A 84 -8.55 12.96 -17.02
C ALA A 84 -8.29 14.39 -17.51
N ARG A 85 -7.04 14.86 -17.50
CA ARG A 85 -6.68 16.18 -18.05
C ARG A 85 -6.75 16.23 -19.57
N ARG A 86 -6.34 15.16 -20.27
CA ARG A 86 -6.42 15.09 -21.75
C ARG A 86 -7.86 15.13 -22.26
N LYS A 87 -8.80 14.42 -21.61
CA LYS A 87 -10.22 14.44 -22.01
C LYS A 87 -10.84 15.85 -21.92
N LYS A 88 -10.50 16.64 -20.90
CA LYS A 88 -11.02 18.02 -20.76
C LYS A 88 -10.52 18.97 -21.84
N ALA A 89 -9.32 18.76 -22.38
CA ALA A 89 -8.76 19.60 -23.43
C ALA A 89 -9.40 19.34 -24.81
N THR A 90 -9.96 18.15 -25.04
CA THR A 90 -10.60 17.77 -26.32
C THR A 90 -12.09 18.14 -26.35
N ASP A 91 -12.78 18.17 -25.20
CA ASP A 91 -14.21 18.49 -25.07
C ASP A 91 -14.52 19.98 -25.32
N SER A 92 -13.59 20.90 -25.03
CA SER A 92 -13.78 22.35 -25.23
C SER A 92 -13.70 22.81 -26.69
N LYS A 93 -13.58 21.90 -27.67
CA LYS A 93 -13.35 22.24 -29.08
C LYS A 93 -14.46 21.77 -30.03
N ASN A 94 -15.62 21.35 -29.50
CA ASN A 94 -16.76 20.88 -30.29
C ASN A 94 -18.01 21.72 -30.00
#